data_AF-A0A371CZC1-F1
#
_entry.id   AF-A0A371CZC1-F1
#
_cell.length_a   1.000
_cell.length_b   1.000
_cell.length_c   1.000
_cell.angle_alpha   90.00
_cell.angle_beta   90.00
_cell.angle_gamma   90.00
#
_symmetry.space_group_name_H-M   'P 1'
#
loop_
_entity.id
_entity.type
_entity.pdbx_description
1 polymer ?
#
loop_
_entity_poly.entity_id
_entity_poly.type
_entity_poly.pdbx_seq_one_letter_code
_entity_poly.pdbx_strand_id
1 'polypeptide(L)'
;MHPTNYPYTAAQPLYGDTHDSFQTNYFDAGYAQPQFPDASYQPLHTPVTYTPSPAPPREKRHKSRSHRQHHSSTPVHAPQPQQPPPPQLVAAQSSVRVCRVLTLLIEDKRGGEGDSMLTEVRVPLKQVDGGDVGFWVDAQDVTEELQKGPSRIDGRAKVYTLRGKYKQFFLRISADGEQVCQSANLKVAPDRTLEVFIEDVGQTVSYRRIC
;
A
#
# COMPACT_ATOMS: atom_id res chain seq x y z
N MET A 1 -46.43 -20.91 30.69
CA MET A 1 -46.68 -19.93 29.60
C MET A 1 -47.26 -18.67 30.24
N HIS A 2 -46.47 -17.61 30.36
CA HIS A 2 -46.95 -16.29 30.81
C HIS A 2 -46.58 -15.26 29.74
N PRO A 3 -47.51 -14.40 29.28
CA PRO A 3 -47.18 -13.30 28.39
C PRO A 3 -46.75 -12.08 29.22
N THR A 4 -45.53 -11.62 29.01
CA THR A 4 -45.03 -10.36 29.57
C THR A 4 -45.25 -9.26 28.54
N ASN A 5 -46.32 -8.49 28.70
CA ASN A 5 -46.54 -7.25 27.96
C ASN A 5 -45.69 -6.14 28.61
N TYR A 6 -44.70 -5.62 27.88
CA TYR A 6 -44.03 -4.36 28.22
C TYR A 6 -44.58 -3.25 27.34
N PRO A 7 -45.23 -2.20 27.91
CA PRO A 7 -45.53 -1.00 27.16
C PRO A 7 -44.24 -0.18 27.00
N TYR A 8 -43.77 -0.05 25.75
CA TYR A 8 -42.68 0.83 25.40
C TYR A 8 -43.21 2.27 25.33
N THR A 9 -42.90 3.10 26.33
CA THR A 9 -43.20 4.54 26.31
C THR A 9 -42.05 5.25 25.60
N ALA A 10 -42.30 5.74 24.39
CA ALA A 10 -41.35 6.57 23.65
C ALA A 10 -41.26 7.96 24.28
N ALA A 11 -40.21 8.23 25.05
CA ALA A 11 -39.83 9.58 25.42
C ALA A 11 -38.96 10.17 24.30
N GLN A 12 -39.45 11.20 23.63
CA GLN A 12 -38.66 11.97 22.69
C GLN A 12 -37.73 12.95 23.45
N PRO A 13 -36.43 13.02 23.13
CA PRO A 13 -35.61 14.12 23.61
C PRO A 13 -35.89 15.37 22.78
N LEU A 14 -36.45 16.38 23.45
CA LEU A 14 -36.60 17.74 22.98
C LEU A 14 -35.20 18.36 22.91
N TYR A 15 -34.58 18.41 21.73
CA TYR A 15 -33.33 19.16 21.55
C TYR A 15 -33.65 20.66 21.55
N GLY A 16 -33.18 21.33 22.60
CA GLY A 16 -33.24 22.77 22.76
C GLY A 16 -32.34 23.46 21.73
N ASP A 17 -32.97 24.30 20.94
CA ASP A 17 -32.38 25.27 20.03
C ASP A 17 -31.51 26.24 20.84
N THR A 18 -30.18 26.08 20.73
CA THR A 18 -29.22 26.98 21.37
C THR A 18 -28.70 27.92 20.29
N HIS A 19 -29.35 29.07 20.17
CA HIS A 19 -28.88 30.20 19.38
C HIS A 19 -27.52 30.67 19.94
N ASP A 20 -26.45 30.31 19.25
CA ASP A 20 -25.11 30.80 19.52
C ASP A 20 -24.90 32.14 18.80
N SER A 21 -25.21 33.21 19.51
CA SER A 21 -24.99 34.59 19.10
C SER A 21 -23.59 35.06 19.51
N PHE A 22 -22.59 34.75 18.68
CA PHE A 22 -21.34 35.51 18.62
C PHE A 22 -21.16 36.16 17.26
N GLN A 23 -21.97 37.20 17.04
CA GLN A 23 -21.59 38.31 16.17
C GLN A 23 -20.70 39.24 16.99
N THR A 24 -19.40 39.25 16.70
CA THR A 24 -18.58 40.44 16.95
C THR A 24 -17.38 40.42 16.01
N ASN A 25 -17.55 41.18 14.92
CA ASN A 25 -16.61 42.09 14.27
C ASN A 25 -15.11 41.79 14.29
N TYR A 26 -14.48 42.25 13.19
CA TYR A 26 -13.11 42.77 13.12
C TYR A 26 -12.05 41.81 12.56
N PHE A 27 -11.92 41.79 11.22
CA PHE A 27 -10.73 42.28 10.51
C PHE A 27 -10.95 42.15 8.99
N ASP A 28 -11.41 43.23 8.36
CA ASP A 28 -11.24 43.46 6.93
C ASP A 28 -9.81 44.00 6.73
N ALA A 29 -8.85 43.09 6.58
CA ALA A 29 -7.52 43.43 6.12
C ALA A 29 -7.49 43.26 4.60
N GLY A 30 -7.69 44.36 3.88
CA GLY A 30 -7.44 44.45 2.45
C GLY A 30 -6.00 44.07 2.14
N TYR A 31 -5.79 42.82 1.75
CA TYR A 31 -4.53 42.40 1.14
C TYR A 31 -4.50 42.91 -0.29
N ALA A 32 -3.67 43.92 -0.51
CA ALA A 32 -3.23 44.31 -1.84
C ALA A 32 -2.73 43.07 -2.59
N GLN A 33 -3.39 42.74 -3.70
CA GLN A 33 -2.94 41.74 -4.66
C GLN A 33 -1.56 42.14 -5.20
N PRO A 34 -0.49 41.35 -4.98
CA PRO A 34 0.72 41.52 -5.75
C PRO A 34 0.43 41.16 -7.21
N GLN A 35 0.45 42.15 -8.09
CA GLN A 35 0.47 41.94 -9.53
C GLN A 35 1.78 41.22 -9.89
N PHE A 36 1.69 39.91 -10.12
CA PHE A 36 2.79 39.17 -10.75
C PHE A 36 2.78 39.50 -12.25
N PRO A 37 3.93 39.88 -12.84
CA PRO A 37 4.02 40.07 -14.27
C PRO A 37 3.82 38.73 -14.99
N ASP A 38 2.99 38.78 -16.02
CA ASP A 38 2.62 37.68 -16.89
C ASP A 38 3.88 37.08 -17.53
N ALA A 39 4.34 35.95 -16.98
CA ALA A 39 5.46 35.20 -17.53
C ALA A 39 4.96 34.45 -18.77
N SER A 40 5.14 35.09 -19.93
CA SER A 40 4.98 34.48 -21.25
C SER A 40 5.92 33.28 -21.40
N TYR A 41 5.45 32.11 -21.00
CA TYR A 41 6.11 30.84 -21.25
C TYR A 41 6.13 30.57 -22.76
N GLN A 42 7.28 30.80 -23.38
CA GLN A 42 7.61 30.26 -24.70
C GLN A 42 8.10 28.80 -24.50
N PRO A 43 7.38 27.78 -25.01
CA PRO A 43 7.86 26.41 -24.94
C PRO A 43 9.07 26.23 -25.87
N LEU A 44 10.23 25.99 -25.28
CA LEU A 44 11.45 25.65 -26.01
C LEU A 44 11.34 24.20 -26.51
N HIS A 45 10.93 24.02 -27.76
CA HIS A 45 10.94 22.72 -28.43
C HIS A 45 12.39 22.30 -28.70
N THR A 46 12.94 21.43 -27.85
CA THR A 46 14.19 20.72 -28.15
C THR A 46 13.87 19.38 -28.80
N PRO A 47 14.43 19.07 -30.00
CA PRO A 47 14.23 17.78 -30.64
C PRO A 47 15.00 16.69 -29.88
N VAL A 48 14.27 15.72 -29.33
CA VAL A 48 14.84 14.55 -28.66
C VAL A 48 15.35 13.58 -29.73
N THR A 49 16.66 13.45 -29.86
CA THR A 49 17.30 12.40 -30.68
C THR A 49 17.20 11.07 -29.93
N TYR A 50 16.32 10.18 -30.40
CA TYR A 50 16.19 8.82 -29.89
C TYR A 50 17.38 7.98 -30.34
N THR A 51 18.26 7.62 -29.40
CA THR A 51 19.24 6.55 -29.58
C THR A 51 18.57 5.21 -29.19
N PRO A 52 18.45 4.25 -30.12
CA PRO A 52 17.86 2.95 -29.80
C PRO A 52 18.81 2.13 -28.91
N SER A 53 18.31 1.71 -27.75
CA SER A 53 19.02 0.86 -26.80
C SER A 53 19.05 -0.60 -27.29
N PRO A 54 20.21 -1.29 -27.28
CA PRO A 54 20.32 -2.67 -27.75
C PRO A 54 19.68 -3.66 -26.76
N ALA A 55 18.93 -4.62 -27.31
CA ALA A 55 18.21 -5.64 -26.56
C ALA A 55 19.14 -6.59 -25.78
N PRO A 56 18.74 -7.07 -24.58
CA PRO A 56 19.52 -8.04 -23.82
C PRO A 56 19.47 -9.45 -24.43
N PRO A 57 20.54 -10.26 -24.26
CA PRO A 57 20.66 -11.58 -24.86
C PRO A 57 19.73 -12.60 -24.18
N ARG A 58 19.11 -13.45 -25.01
CA ARG A 58 18.29 -14.60 -24.59
C ARG A 58 19.18 -15.68 -23.96
N GLU A 59 19.09 -15.86 -22.65
CA GLU A 59 19.69 -17.02 -21.98
C GLU A 59 18.89 -18.30 -22.23
N LYS A 60 19.63 -19.33 -22.65
CA LYS A 60 19.11 -20.65 -23.00
C LYS A 60 18.84 -21.44 -21.71
N ARG A 61 17.57 -21.78 -21.51
CA ARG A 61 17.07 -22.64 -20.44
C ARG A 61 17.57 -24.08 -20.62
N HIS A 62 18.45 -24.54 -19.74
CA HIS A 62 18.93 -25.92 -19.72
C HIS A 62 17.90 -26.86 -19.09
N LYS A 63 17.58 -27.95 -19.81
CA LYS A 63 16.85 -29.14 -19.33
C LYS A 63 17.86 -30.09 -18.68
N SER A 64 17.70 -30.37 -17.39
CA SER A 64 18.38 -31.49 -16.69
C SER A 64 17.28 -32.46 -16.25
N ARG A 65 16.91 -33.46 -17.05
CA ARG A 65 17.55 -34.77 -17.25
C ARG A 65 17.69 -35.57 -15.95
N SER A 66 16.62 -36.30 -15.66
CA SER A 66 16.54 -37.48 -14.80
C SER A 66 17.53 -38.56 -15.24
N HIS A 67 18.24 -39.17 -14.29
CA HIS A 67 18.68 -40.57 -14.39
C HIS A 67 18.83 -41.22 -13.01
N ARG A 68 17.97 -42.21 -12.79
CA ARG A 68 18.07 -43.31 -11.83
C ARG A 68 19.07 -44.33 -12.37
N GLN A 69 20.01 -44.82 -11.56
CA GLN A 69 20.58 -46.16 -11.71
C GLN A 69 21.01 -46.74 -10.35
N HIS A 70 20.62 -48.01 -10.14
CA HIS A 70 21.03 -48.93 -9.09
C HIS A 70 22.29 -49.67 -9.56
N HIS A 71 23.33 -49.83 -8.74
CA HIS A 71 24.31 -50.94 -8.84
C HIS A 71 24.93 -51.24 -7.47
N SER A 72 25.08 -52.53 -7.18
CA SER A 72 25.68 -53.10 -5.97
C SER A 72 27.08 -53.62 -6.28
N SER A 73 28.10 -53.34 -5.44
CA SER A 73 29.22 -54.27 -5.16
C SER A 73 30.25 -53.72 -4.14
N THR A 74 30.65 -54.65 -3.25
CA THR A 74 31.63 -54.79 -2.14
C THR A 74 33.01 -54.08 -2.18
N PRO A 75 33.77 -54.07 -1.05
CA PRO A 75 34.59 -52.96 -0.59
C PRO A 75 36.09 -53.10 -0.89
N VAL A 76 36.75 -51.97 -1.16
CA VAL A 76 38.21 -51.82 -1.13
C VAL A 76 38.55 -50.70 -0.16
N HIS A 77 39.37 -51.02 0.84
CA HIS A 77 39.78 -50.13 1.91
C HIS A 77 40.80 -49.12 1.38
N ALA A 78 40.30 -47.96 0.92
CA ALA A 78 41.11 -46.79 0.61
C ALA A 78 41.20 -45.88 1.85
N PRO A 79 42.33 -45.19 2.08
CA PRO A 79 42.47 -44.25 3.19
C PRO A 79 41.44 -43.12 3.02
N GLN A 80 40.62 -42.91 4.06
CA GLN A 80 39.53 -41.94 4.06
C GLN A 80 40.06 -40.53 3.72
N PRO A 81 39.61 -39.91 2.62
CA PRO A 81 39.72 -38.46 2.51
C PRO A 81 38.91 -37.86 3.66
N GLN A 82 39.54 -37.01 4.45
CA GLN A 82 38.90 -36.26 5.53
C GLN A 82 37.64 -35.60 4.96
N GLN A 83 36.47 -36.11 5.35
CA GLN A 83 35.21 -35.49 5.00
C GLN A 83 35.24 -34.06 5.55
N PRO A 84 35.04 -33.03 4.71
CA PRO A 84 34.80 -31.70 5.23
C PRO A 84 33.60 -31.79 6.17
N PRO A 85 33.64 -31.10 7.33
CA PRO A 85 32.52 -31.13 8.27
C PRO A 85 31.23 -30.79 7.51
N PRO A 86 30.11 -31.49 7.80
CA PRO A 86 28.84 -31.19 7.16
C PRO A 86 28.57 -29.69 7.35
N PRO A 87 28.16 -28.96 6.28
CA PRO A 87 27.82 -27.56 6.41
C PRO A 87 26.77 -27.47 7.51
N GLN A 88 27.17 -26.89 8.65
CA GLN A 88 26.27 -26.64 9.75
C GLN A 88 25.16 -25.79 9.15
N LEU A 89 23.98 -26.39 9.00
CA LEU A 89 22.76 -25.67 8.68
C LEU A 89 22.57 -24.72 9.85
N VAL A 90 23.10 -23.51 9.69
CA VAL A 90 22.88 -22.41 10.60
C VAL A 90 21.38 -22.19 10.52
N ALA A 91 20.66 -22.82 11.46
CA ALA A 91 19.22 -22.72 11.55
C ALA A 91 18.92 -21.22 11.60
N ALA A 92 18.38 -20.69 10.50
CA ALA A 92 18.08 -19.28 10.38
C ALA A 92 17.20 -18.95 11.57
N GLN A 93 17.75 -18.24 12.53
CA GLN A 93 17.04 -17.87 13.74
C GLN A 93 15.80 -17.13 13.28
N SER A 94 14.64 -17.74 13.47
CA SER A 94 13.36 -17.13 13.15
C SER A 94 13.21 -15.94 14.08
N SER A 95 13.66 -14.78 13.63
CA SER A 95 13.54 -13.54 14.37
C SER A 95 12.06 -13.32 14.63
N VAL A 96 11.64 -13.41 15.88
CA VAL A 96 10.26 -13.17 16.29
C VAL A 96 9.92 -11.73 15.89
N ARG A 97 9.05 -11.57 14.89
CA ARG A 97 8.59 -10.26 14.44
C ARG A 97 7.48 -9.80 15.37
N VAL A 98 7.71 -8.71 16.11
CA VAL A 98 6.68 -8.13 17.00
C VAL A 98 5.67 -7.35 16.15
N CYS A 99 4.44 -7.83 16.07
CA CYS A 99 3.34 -7.09 15.42
C CYS A 99 2.88 -5.93 16.29
N ARG A 100 2.57 -4.79 15.65
CA ARG A 100 2.07 -3.57 16.29
C ARG A 100 0.84 -3.08 15.55
N VAL A 101 -0.01 -2.32 16.26
CA VAL A 101 -1.14 -1.63 15.63
C VAL A 101 -0.61 -0.50 14.76
N LEU A 102 -1.08 -0.47 13.52
CA LEU A 102 -0.88 0.56 12.51
C LEU A 102 -2.25 1.13 12.14
N THR A 103 -2.40 2.45 12.21
CA THR A 103 -3.62 3.15 11.79
C THR A 103 -3.51 3.52 10.32
N LEU A 104 -4.48 3.10 9.51
CA LEU A 104 -4.59 3.44 8.10
C LEU A 104 -5.62 4.56 7.93
N LEU A 105 -5.20 5.65 7.32
CA LEU A 105 -6.08 6.75 6.91
C LEU A 105 -6.35 6.60 5.42
N ILE A 106 -7.56 6.19 5.06
CA ILE A 106 -7.92 5.79 3.70
C ILE A 106 -8.76 6.89 3.04
N GLU A 107 -8.31 7.39 1.89
CA GLU A 107 -9.09 8.29 1.03
C GLU A 107 -9.46 7.58 -0.28
N ASP A 108 -10.75 7.26 -0.45
CA ASP A 108 -11.27 6.55 -1.63
C ASP A 108 -11.88 7.50 -2.65
N LYS A 109 -11.16 7.74 -3.75
CA LYS A 109 -11.53 8.70 -4.80
C LYS A 109 -12.38 8.11 -5.91
N ARG A 110 -12.87 6.87 -5.77
CA ARG A 110 -13.67 6.21 -6.82
C ARG A 110 -15.06 6.85 -7.00
N GLY A 111 -15.60 7.49 -5.97
CA GLY A 111 -16.95 8.09 -5.94
C GLY A 111 -17.05 9.57 -6.32
N GLY A 112 -15.98 10.22 -6.79
CA GLY A 112 -15.99 11.65 -7.13
C GLY A 112 -15.72 12.58 -5.93
N GLU A 113 -16.61 12.62 -4.93
CA GLU A 113 -16.41 13.47 -3.73
C GLU A 113 -15.33 12.94 -2.78
N GLY A 114 -14.93 11.67 -2.92
CA GLY A 114 -13.88 11.06 -2.11
C GLY A 114 -14.36 10.66 -0.72
N ASP A 115 -14.40 9.37 -0.42
CA ASP A 115 -14.78 8.88 0.90
C ASP A 115 -13.56 8.78 1.81
N SER A 116 -13.62 9.39 3.00
CA SER A 116 -12.56 9.31 4.00
C SER A 116 -12.91 8.28 5.08
N MET A 117 -12.02 7.32 5.31
CA MET A 117 -12.20 6.21 6.24
C MET A 117 -10.95 5.99 7.10
N LEU A 118 -11.13 5.35 8.25
CA LEU A 118 -10.04 4.96 9.14
C LEU A 118 -10.20 3.48 9.51
N THR A 119 -9.09 2.76 9.54
CA THR A 119 -9.04 1.39 10.06
C THR A 119 -7.72 1.09 10.75
N GLU A 120 -7.69 0.05 11.57
CA GLU A 120 -6.50 -0.37 12.31
C GLU A 120 -6.12 -1.80 11.92
N VAL A 121 -4.83 -2.02 11.66
CA VAL A 121 -4.28 -3.34 11.29
C VAL A 121 -3.10 -3.71 12.17
N ARG A 122 -2.84 -5.01 12.35
CA ARG A 122 -1.73 -5.51 13.17
C ARG A 122 -0.61 -6.07 12.30
N VAL A 123 0.46 -5.31 12.14
CA VAL A 123 1.54 -5.62 11.19
C VAL A 123 2.91 -5.52 11.86
N PRO A 124 3.92 -6.26 11.37
CA PRO A 124 5.31 -6.06 11.77
C PRO A 124 5.79 -4.66 11.36
N LEU A 125 6.27 -3.87 12.31
CA LEU A 125 6.87 -2.57 12.04
C LEU A 125 8.38 -2.62 12.29
N LYS A 126 9.17 -2.25 11.28
CA LYS A 126 10.61 -2.07 11.42
C LYS A 126 10.91 -0.60 11.69
N GLN A 127 11.72 -0.27 12.69
CA GLN A 127 12.14 1.11 12.91
C GLN A 127 13.06 1.59 11.77
N VAL A 128 12.96 2.86 11.39
CA VAL A 128 13.87 3.43 10.38
C VAL A 128 15.29 3.49 10.96
N ASP A 129 16.26 3.00 10.20
CA ASP A 129 17.67 3.03 10.58
C ASP A 129 18.23 4.47 10.42
N GLY A 130 19.23 4.86 11.23
CA GLY A 130 20.01 6.09 10.98
C GLY A 130 19.48 7.39 11.56
N GLY A 131 18.64 7.35 12.60
CA GLY A 131 18.19 8.54 13.34
C GLY A 131 16.99 9.26 12.74
N ASP A 132 16.52 8.84 11.57
CA ASP A 132 15.22 9.25 11.03
C ASP A 132 14.08 8.73 11.92
N VAL A 133 13.02 9.54 12.04
CA VAL A 133 11.84 9.17 12.83
C VAL A 133 10.82 8.46 11.96
N GLY A 134 10.24 7.38 12.48
CA GLY A 134 9.16 6.63 11.82
C GLY A 134 9.41 5.13 11.77
N PHE A 135 8.60 4.44 10.96
CA PHE A 135 8.70 3.00 10.74
C PHE A 135 8.63 2.65 9.25
N TRP A 136 9.09 1.45 8.94
CA TRP A 136 8.86 0.75 7.68
C TRP A 136 7.89 -0.40 7.93
N VAL A 137 6.99 -0.60 6.99
CA VAL A 137 6.09 -1.76 6.94
C VAL A 137 6.12 -2.35 5.54
N ASP A 138 5.98 -3.67 5.42
CA ASP A 138 5.82 -4.32 4.13
C ASP A 138 4.37 -4.15 3.63
N ALA A 139 4.22 -3.72 2.39
CA ALA A 139 2.91 -3.54 1.76
C ALA A 139 2.09 -4.83 1.68
N GLN A 140 2.73 -5.99 1.60
CA GLN A 140 2.07 -7.29 1.61
C GLN A 140 1.41 -7.54 2.97
N ASP A 141 2.13 -7.32 4.07
CA ASP A 141 1.59 -7.49 5.43
C ASP A 141 0.38 -6.56 5.66
N VAL A 142 0.48 -5.30 5.21
CA VAL A 142 -0.64 -4.34 5.28
C VAL A 142 -1.83 -4.81 4.47
N THR A 143 -1.59 -5.27 3.24
CA THR A 143 -2.65 -5.73 2.33
C THR A 143 -3.37 -6.95 2.89
N GLU A 144 -2.62 -7.94 3.40
CA GLU A 144 -3.17 -9.15 3.97
C GLU A 144 -4.05 -8.88 5.19
N GLU A 145 -3.61 -8.00 6.10
CA GLU A 145 -4.41 -7.65 7.28
C GLU A 145 -5.61 -6.76 6.92
N LEU A 146 -5.46 -5.80 6.01
CA LEU A 146 -6.54 -4.94 5.55
C LEU A 146 -7.67 -5.75 4.89
N GLN A 147 -7.33 -6.71 4.04
CA GLN A 147 -8.30 -7.54 3.31
C GLN A 147 -9.02 -8.56 4.19
N LYS A 148 -8.52 -8.86 5.40
CA LYS A 148 -9.25 -9.65 6.42
C LYS A 148 -10.27 -8.83 7.20
N GLY A 149 -10.12 -7.51 7.21
CA GLY A 149 -10.92 -6.59 8.02
C GLY A 149 -12.24 -6.17 7.38
N PRO A 150 -13.11 -5.47 8.13
CA PRO A 150 -14.35 -4.90 7.60
C PRO A 150 -14.10 -3.77 6.59
N SER A 151 -12.93 -3.13 6.64
CA SER A 151 -12.50 -2.08 5.73
C SER A 151 -11.80 -2.61 4.47
N ARG A 152 -12.04 -3.89 4.12
CA ARG A 152 -11.47 -4.49 2.93
C ARG A 152 -11.82 -3.67 1.69
N ILE A 153 -10.90 -3.61 0.73
CA ILE A 153 -11.11 -2.85 -0.49
C ILE A 153 -11.74 -3.81 -1.49
N ASP A 154 -13.03 -3.61 -1.78
CA ASP A 154 -13.78 -4.37 -2.78
C ASP A 154 -13.85 -3.62 -4.11
N GLY A 155 -14.01 -4.37 -5.19
CA GLY A 155 -14.17 -3.83 -6.54
C GLY A 155 -12.87 -3.31 -7.16
N ARG A 156 -12.97 -2.85 -8.41
CA ARG A 156 -11.82 -2.36 -9.17
C ARG A 156 -11.13 -1.21 -8.43
N ALA A 157 -9.83 -1.34 -8.20
CA ALA A 157 -9.06 -0.35 -7.46
C ALA A 157 -7.56 -0.38 -7.78
N LYS A 158 -6.93 0.78 -7.67
CA LYS A 158 -5.49 0.95 -7.49
C LYS A 158 -5.28 1.62 -6.15
N VAL A 159 -4.38 1.07 -5.35
CA VAL A 159 -4.10 1.53 -4.00
C VAL A 159 -2.65 1.96 -3.92
N TYR A 160 -2.43 3.16 -3.38
CA TYR A 160 -1.11 3.76 -3.29
C TYR A 160 -0.94 4.56 -2.00
N THR A 161 0.31 4.80 -1.64
CA THR A 161 0.69 5.81 -0.65
C THR A 161 1.49 6.91 -1.35
N LEU A 162 1.67 8.04 -0.68
CA LEU A 162 2.53 9.12 -1.18
C LEU A 162 3.94 9.01 -0.58
N ARG A 163 4.94 9.18 -1.44
CA ARG A 163 6.35 9.36 -1.05
C ARG A 163 6.86 10.66 -1.62
N GLY A 164 6.71 11.73 -0.84
CA GLY A 164 6.84 13.09 -1.36
C GLY A 164 5.76 13.34 -2.41
N LYS A 165 6.15 13.71 -3.64
CA LYS A 165 5.21 13.95 -4.75
C LYS A 165 4.85 12.71 -5.58
N TYR A 166 5.44 11.55 -5.26
CA TYR A 166 5.30 10.34 -6.08
C TYR A 166 4.26 9.39 -5.48
N LYS A 167 3.42 8.82 -6.34
CA LYS A 167 2.51 7.73 -5.97
C LYS A 167 3.28 6.41 -5.95
N GLN A 168 3.27 5.72 -4.82
CA GLN A 168 3.82 4.38 -4.67
C GLN A 168 2.66 3.38 -4.64
N PHE A 169 2.28 2.86 -5.82
CA PHE A 169 1.28 1.81 -5.93
C PHE A 169 1.80 0.51 -5.34
N PHE A 170 0.96 -0.17 -4.56
CA PHE A 170 1.34 -1.44 -3.95
C PHE A 170 0.25 -2.51 -4.05
N LEU A 171 -1.00 -2.13 -4.33
CA LEU A 171 -2.09 -3.07 -4.51
C LEU A 171 -2.97 -2.66 -5.70
N ARG A 172 -3.34 -3.64 -6.51
CA ARG A 172 -4.31 -3.51 -7.59
C ARG A 172 -5.37 -4.59 -7.46
N ILE A 173 -6.63 -4.21 -7.60
CA ILE A 173 -7.78 -5.10 -7.56
C ILE A 173 -8.51 -5.00 -8.90
N SER A 174 -8.74 -6.14 -9.53
CA SER A 174 -9.47 -6.25 -10.79
C SER A 174 -10.99 -6.15 -10.56
N ALA A 175 -11.78 -6.13 -11.63
CA ALA A 175 -13.24 -6.05 -11.51
C ALA A 175 -13.87 -7.36 -11.02
N ASP A 176 -13.20 -8.47 -11.28
CA ASP A 176 -13.47 -9.84 -10.85
C ASP A 176 -13.01 -10.10 -9.40
N GLY A 177 -12.35 -9.13 -8.76
CA GLY A 177 -11.89 -9.24 -7.38
C GLY A 177 -10.52 -9.92 -7.23
N GLU A 178 -9.84 -10.26 -8.32
CA GLU A 178 -8.45 -10.70 -8.26
C GLU A 178 -7.55 -9.55 -7.79
N GLN A 179 -6.74 -9.83 -6.77
CA GLN A 179 -5.82 -8.87 -6.21
C GLN A 179 -4.37 -9.21 -6.56
N VAL A 180 -3.62 -8.19 -6.95
CA VAL A 180 -2.17 -8.27 -7.16
C VAL A 180 -1.52 -7.26 -6.23
N CYS A 181 -0.83 -7.79 -5.21
CA CYS A 181 -0.02 -7.00 -4.29
C CYS A 181 1.45 -7.07 -4.70
N GLN A 182 2.09 -5.90 -4.76
CA GLN A 182 3.53 -5.80 -4.92
C GLN A 182 4.16 -5.50 -3.56
N SER A 183 5.03 -6.39 -3.08
CA SER A 183 5.80 -6.12 -1.86
C SER A 183 6.64 -4.86 -2.05
N ALA A 184 6.55 -3.96 -1.07
CA ALA A 184 7.25 -2.69 -1.04
C ALA A 184 7.36 -2.19 0.39
N ASN A 185 8.43 -1.47 0.71
CA ASN A 185 8.56 -0.81 2.01
C ASN A 185 7.77 0.50 1.99
N LEU A 186 6.75 0.60 2.83
CA LEU A 186 5.93 1.78 3.01
C LEU A 186 6.43 2.56 4.23
N LYS A 187 6.62 3.87 4.07
CA LYS A 187 7.05 4.75 5.16
C LYS A 187 5.86 5.08 6.03
N VAL A 188 5.96 4.77 7.32
CA VAL A 188 4.95 5.01 8.35
C VAL A 188 5.42 6.16 9.23
N ALA A 189 4.49 7.04 9.59
CA ALA A 189 4.77 8.18 10.45
C ALA A 189 5.13 7.73 11.90
N PRO A 190 5.81 8.57 12.70
CA PRO A 190 6.23 8.23 14.07
C PRO A 190 5.10 7.84 15.01
N ASP A 191 3.90 8.36 14.77
CA ASP A 191 2.67 8.06 15.49
C ASP A 191 2.00 6.75 15.05
N ARG A 192 2.61 6.01 14.12
CA ARG A 192 2.09 4.77 13.52
C ARG A 192 0.83 5.00 12.69
N THR A 193 0.80 6.09 11.95
CA THR A 193 -0.20 6.36 10.92
C THR A 193 0.37 6.18 9.51
N LEU A 194 -0.48 5.72 8.59
CA LEU A 194 -0.15 5.59 7.17
C LEU A 194 -1.33 6.07 6.32
N GLU A 195 -1.08 7.04 5.46
CA GLU A 195 -2.05 7.53 4.47
C GLU A 195 -2.09 6.61 3.25
N VAL A 196 -3.29 6.17 2.91
CA VAL A 196 -3.59 5.26 1.81
C VAL A 196 -4.64 5.91 0.92
N PHE A 197 -4.40 5.89 -0.38
CA PHE A 197 -5.29 6.48 -1.37
C PHE A 197 -5.77 5.40 -2.31
N ILE A 198 -7.06 5.42 -2.63
CA ILE A 198 -7.69 4.50 -3.56
C ILE A 198 -8.17 5.31 -4.77
N GLU A 199 -7.80 4.86 -5.96
CA GLU A 199 -8.31 5.41 -7.21
C GLU A 199 -8.89 4.30 -8.06
N ASP A 200 -9.84 4.66 -8.94
CA ASP A 200 -10.33 3.71 -9.92
C ASP A 200 -9.19 3.39 -10.89
N VAL A 201 -9.15 2.13 -11.35
CA VAL A 201 -8.32 1.75 -12.50
C VAL A 201 -9.09 2.20 -13.72
N GLY A 202 -9.15 3.52 -13.91
CA GLY A 202 -10.07 4.19 -14.80
C GLY A 202 -10.23 3.46 -16.12
N GLN A 203 -11.48 3.36 -16.56
CA GLN A 203 -11.79 3.15 -17.97
C GLN A 203 -10.88 4.09 -18.76
N THR A 204 -10.09 3.52 -19.68
CA THR A 204 -9.42 4.28 -20.72
C THR A 204 -10.41 5.35 -21.19
N VAL A 205 -10.11 6.62 -20.96
CA VAL A 205 -10.93 7.73 -21.43
C VAL A 205 -10.93 7.58 -22.95
N SER A 206 -11.97 6.93 -23.48
CA SER A 206 -12.21 6.87 -24.90
C SER A 206 -12.54 8.31 -25.26
N TYR A 207 -11.57 9.01 -25.82
CA TYR A 207 -11.82 10.27 -26.49
C TYR A 207 -12.85 9.97 -27.59
N ARG A 208 -14.14 10.11 -27.27
CA ARG A 208 -15.15 10.31 -28.31
C ARG A 208 -14.77 11.63 -28.96
N ARG A 209 -14.02 11.55 -30.06
CA ARG A 209 -13.98 12.61 -31.05
C ARG A 209 -15.44 12.86 -31.43
N ILE A 210 -15.98 13.96 -30.93
CA ILE A 210 -17.17 14.56 -31.51
C ILE A 210 -16.67 15.13 -32.83
N CYS A 211 -17.03 14.44 -33.93
CA CYS A 211 -16.94 14.96 -35.28
C CYS A 211 -18.30 15.55 -35.64
#